data_AF-A4URD7-F1
#
_entry.id   AF-A4URD7-F1
#
_cell.length_a   1.000
_cell.length_b   1.000
_cell.length_c   1.000
_cell.angle_alpha   90.00
_cell.angle_beta   90.00
_cell.angle_gamma   90.00
#
_symmetry.space_group_name_H-M   'P 1'
#
loop_
_entity.id
_entity.type
_entity.pdbx_description
1 polymer ?
#
loop_
_entity_poly.entity_id
_entity_poly.type
_entity_poly.pdbx_seq_one_letter_code
_entity_poly.pdbx_strand_id
1 'polypeptide(L)'
;CTFVLCQYWTSRMFTKEVVGTANALVGGWGNLGGGVTQLIMGSVLFPLFKLGMSAEMAWRTVCIVPAVVGIAVGFIILKISDDAPKGNYNEMKKNGTMAEVSAAASFRAGAMNFNTWLLFVQYACCFGVELTMNNAAALYFREKFLLTTETAAAIASLFGWMNLFARGVGGFVSDKANARMGMRGRIWWQTIYLVCEGIMVLIFAHSNSLGAAIVLMVIFSSFVQAAEGST
;
A
#
# COMPACT_ATOMS: atom_id res chain seq x y z
N CYS A 1 6.35 -6.43 -6.63
CA CYS A 1 6.26 -7.31 -5.45
C CYS A 1 7.44 -7.14 -4.50
N THR A 2 7.54 -5.99 -3.81
CA THR A 2 8.54 -5.75 -2.77
C THR A 2 7.93 -5.69 -1.36
N PHE A 3 6.61 -5.56 -1.27
CA PHE A 3 5.88 -5.35 -0.01
C PHE A 3 6.26 -6.33 1.12
N VAL A 4 6.16 -7.64 0.88
CA VAL A 4 6.46 -8.66 1.90
C VAL A 4 7.92 -8.60 2.35
N LEU A 5 8.85 -8.40 1.41
CA LEU A 5 10.27 -8.29 1.70
C LEU A 5 10.58 -7.02 2.53
N CYS A 6 9.95 -5.89 2.20
CA CYS A 6 10.09 -4.64 2.94
C CYS A 6 9.53 -4.76 4.36
N GLN A 7 8.36 -5.39 4.53
CA GLN A 7 7.75 -5.61 5.85
C GLN A 7 8.61 -6.54 6.70
N TYR A 8 9.16 -7.60 6.11
CA TYR A 8 10.11 -8.46 6.78
C TYR A 8 11.37 -7.70 7.19
N TRP A 9 11.99 -6.98 6.26
CA TRP A 9 13.23 -6.22 6.50
C TRP A 9 13.05 -5.16 7.61
N THR A 10 11.97 -4.38 7.55
CA THR A 10 11.63 -3.39 8.57
C THR A 10 11.42 -4.05 9.94
N SER A 11 10.74 -5.19 9.99
CA SER A 11 10.53 -5.95 11.22
C SER A 11 11.81 -6.53 11.82
N ARG A 12 12.87 -6.67 11.03
CA ARG A 12 14.19 -7.12 11.49
C ARG A 12 15.09 -5.95 11.91
N MET A 13 14.86 -4.77 11.35
CA MET A 13 15.64 -3.57 11.63
C MET A 13 15.22 -2.86 12.92
N PHE A 14 13.92 -2.89 13.26
CA PHE A 14 13.36 -2.15 14.39
C PHE A 14 12.98 -3.04 15.58
N THR A 15 13.01 -2.48 16.80
CA THR A 15 12.61 -3.19 18.03
C THR A 15 11.09 -3.36 18.11
N LYS A 16 10.63 -4.33 18.90
CA LYS A 16 9.20 -4.65 19.07
C LYS A 16 8.36 -3.47 19.56
N GLU A 17 8.95 -2.48 20.23
CA GLU A 17 8.23 -1.31 20.75
C GLU A 17 7.82 -0.35 19.63
N VAL A 18 8.58 -0.29 18.53
CA VAL A 18 8.38 0.67 17.44
C VAL A 18 8.10 0.02 16.08
N VAL A 19 8.17 -1.31 16.00
CA VAL A 19 8.03 -2.07 14.74
C VAL A 19 6.67 -1.89 14.08
N GLY A 20 5.59 -1.72 14.86
CA GLY A 20 4.24 -1.47 14.34
C GLY A 20 4.18 -0.17 13.54
N THR A 21 4.61 0.94 14.17
CA THR A 21 4.70 2.25 13.52
C THR A 21 5.66 2.25 12.32
N ALA A 22 6.81 1.58 12.42
CA ALA A 22 7.77 1.49 11.32
C ALA A 22 7.17 0.76 10.10
N ASN A 23 6.53 -0.39 10.33
CA ASN A 23 5.85 -1.17 9.29
C ASN A 23 4.67 -0.40 8.66
N ALA A 24 3.93 0.36 9.46
CA ALA A 24 2.84 1.21 8.98
C ALA A 24 3.36 2.35 8.09
N LEU A 25 4.44 3.02 8.48
CA LEU A 25 5.05 4.09 7.69
C LEU A 25 5.65 3.57 6.38
N VAL A 26 6.41 2.46 6.44
CA VAL A 26 7.00 1.82 5.25
C VAL A 26 5.90 1.30 4.32
N GLY A 27 4.84 0.70 4.88
CA GLY A 27 3.67 0.28 4.11
C GLY A 27 2.95 1.46 3.42
N GLY A 28 2.78 2.58 4.14
CA GLY A 28 2.18 3.80 3.60
C GLY A 28 2.99 4.39 2.46
N TRP A 29 4.31 4.48 2.61
CA TRP A 29 5.22 4.91 1.53
C TRP A 29 5.23 3.96 0.33
N GLY A 30 5.16 2.65 0.57
CA GLY A 30 5.07 1.66 -0.49
C GLY A 30 3.80 1.83 -1.33
N ASN A 31 2.65 2.04 -0.67
CA ASN A 31 1.36 2.18 -1.36
C ASN A 31 1.14 3.57 -1.97
N LEU A 32 1.75 4.62 -1.42
CA LEU A 32 1.84 5.94 -2.04
C LEU A 32 2.41 5.85 -3.47
N GLY A 33 3.31 4.89 -3.72
CA GLY A 33 3.85 4.62 -5.05
C GLY A 33 2.78 4.42 -6.12
N GLY A 34 1.61 3.86 -5.79
CA GLY A 34 0.49 3.74 -6.72
C GLY A 34 -0.05 5.10 -7.17
N GLY A 35 -0.30 6.01 -6.23
CA GLY A 35 -0.75 7.37 -6.53
C GLY A 35 0.30 8.20 -7.27
N VAL A 36 1.56 8.12 -6.85
CA VAL A 36 2.69 8.78 -7.53
C VAL A 36 2.83 8.27 -8.98
N THR A 37 2.69 6.97 -9.19
CA THR A 37 2.73 6.37 -10.54
C THR A 37 1.59 6.89 -11.40
N GLN A 38 0.35 6.95 -10.89
CA GLN A 38 -0.79 7.50 -11.64
C GLN A 38 -0.57 8.96 -12.04
N LEU A 39 -0.05 9.79 -11.12
CA LEU A 39 0.23 11.19 -11.38
C LEU A 39 1.36 11.36 -12.40
N ILE A 40 2.53 10.77 -12.14
CA ILE A 40 3.71 10.92 -13.00
C ILE A 40 3.47 10.30 -14.37
N MET A 41 2.95 9.07 -14.42
CA MET A 41 2.77 8.36 -15.70
C MET A 41 1.60 8.92 -16.48
N GLY A 42 0.44 9.07 -15.83
CA GLY A 42 -0.80 9.45 -16.49
C GLY A 42 -0.91 10.95 -16.77
N SER A 43 -0.49 11.80 -15.82
CA SER A 43 -0.72 13.25 -15.91
C SER A 43 0.49 14.03 -16.42
N VAL A 44 1.71 13.49 -16.28
CA VAL A 44 2.94 14.20 -16.69
C VAL A 44 3.59 13.58 -17.92
N LEU A 45 3.99 12.31 -17.83
CA LEU A 45 4.75 11.65 -18.88
C LEU A 45 3.89 11.36 -20.12
N PHE A 46 2.67 10.83 -19.94
CA PHE A 46 1.81 10.50 -21.09
C PHE A 46 1.53 11.71 -22.01
N PRO A 47 1.13 12.89 -21.52
CA PRO A 47 0.98 14.09 -22.35
C PRO A 47 2.29 14.52 -23.02
N LEU A 48 3.42 14.46 -22.29
CA LEU A 48 4.73 14.83 -22.81
C LEU A 48 5.14 13.97 -24.01
N PHE A 49 4.99 12.64 -23.92
CA PHE A 49 5.30 11.73 -25.01
C PHE A 49 4.30 11.84 -26.17
N LYS A 50 3.03 12.20 -25.89
CA LYS A 50 2.01 12.44 -26.92
C LYS A 50 2.29 13.66 -27.80
N LEU A 51 3.15 14.59 -27.37
CA LEU A 51 3.59 15.72 -28.22
C LEU A 51 4.45 15.28 -29.41
N GLY A 52 5.15 14.15 -29.31
CA GLY A 52 6.06 13.65 -30.34
C GLY A 52 5.71 12.28 -30.90
N MET A 53 4.69 11.60 -30.38
CA MET A 53 4.35 10.22 -30.74
C MET A 53 2.83 10.00 -30.74
N SER A 54 2.36 8.95 -31.42
CA SER A 54 0.95 8.52 -31.31
C SER A 54 0.62 8.08 -29.88
N ALA A 55 -0.66 8.15 -29.50
CA ALA A 55 -1.10 7.80 -28.14
C ALA A 55 -0.74 6.36 -27.75
N GLU A 56 -0.79 5.42 -28.70
CA GLU A 56 -0.41 4.02 -28.46
C GLU A 56 1.09 3.86 -28.17
N MET A 57 1.94 4.55 -28.94
CA MET A 57 3.38 4.54 -28.71
C MET A 57 3.76 5.26 -27.42
N ALA A 58 3.12 6.39 -27.13
CA ALA A 58 3.35 7.15 -25.89
C ALA A 58 3.07 6.28 -24.65
N TRP A 59 1.96 5.55 -24.61
CA TRP A 59 1.64 4.66 -23.48
C TRP A 59 2.69 3.56 -23.28
N ARG A 60 3.13 2.91 -24.37
CA ARG A 60 4.16 1.86 -24.31
C ARG A 60 5.50 2.41 -23.80
N THR A 61 5.91 3.57 -24.30
CA THR A 61 7.18 4.20 -23.92
C THR A 61 7.18 4.68 -22.46
N VAL A 62 6.05 5.20 -21.97
CA VAL A 62 5.92 5.65 -20.58
C VAL A 62 6.16 4.49 -19.60
N CYS A 63 5.71 3.27 -19.92
CA CYS A 63 5.97 2.05 -19.13
C CYS A 63 7.46 1.67 -18.98
N ILE A 64 8.35 2.17 -19.83
CA ILE A 64 9.80 1.91 -19.73
C ILE A 64 10.40 2.65 -18.53
N VAL A 65 9.90 3.84 -18.21
CA VAL A 65 10.43 4.69 -17.13
C VAL A 65 10.42 3.98 -15.77
N PRO A 66 9.30 3.43 -15.26
CA PRO A 66 9.30 2.74 -13.97
C PRO A 66 10.13 1.45 -14.00
N ALA A 67 10.27 0.79 -15.16
CA ALA A 67 11.12 -0.39 -15.28
C ALA A 67 12.60 -0.03 -15.06
N VAL A 68 13.08 1.06 -15.67
CA VAL A 68 14.46 1.55 -15.50
C VAL A 68 14.70 2.01 -14.06
N VAL A 69 13.76 2.77 -13.48
CA VAL A 69 13.86 3.22 -12.08
C VAL A 69 13.91 2.02 -11.13
N GLY A 70 13.06 1.01 -11.34
CA GLY A 70 13.04 -0.20 -10.51
C GLY A 70 14.35 -0.97 -10.55
N ILE A 71 14.95 -1.13 -11.74
CA ILE A 71 16.26 -1.79 -11.91
C ILE A 71 17.35 -0.98 -11.20
N ALA A 72 17.39 0.34 -11.40
CA ALA A 72 18.38 1.21 -10.78
C ALA A 72 18.31 1.16 -9.24
N VAL A 73 17.10 1.25 -8.67
CA VAL A 73 16.89 1.12 -7.22
C VAL A 73 17.31 -0.27 -6.73
N GLY A 74 17.01 -1.33 -7.48
CA GLY A 74 17.47 -2.68 -7.16
C GLY A 74 18.99 -2.78 -7.03
N PHE A 75 19.73 -2.19 -7.98
CA PHE A 75 21.20 -2.14 -7.91
C PHE A 75 21.72 -1.32 -6.72
N ILE A 76 21.06 -0.20 -6.40
CA ILE A 76 21.43 0.64 -5.26
C ILE A 76 21.27 -0.12 -3.94
N ILE A 77 20.15 -0.82 -3.75
CA ILE A 77 19.89 -1.62 -2.54
C ILE A 77 20.97 -2.69 -2.36
N LEU A 78 21.36 -3.39 -3.44
CA LEU A 78 22.41 -4.42 -3.38
C LEU A 78 23.80 -3.88 -2.98
N LYS A 79 24.03 -2.57 -3.12
CA LYS A 79 25.32 -1.93 -2.85
C LYS A 79 25.37 -1.19 -1.51
N ILE A 80 24.24 -0.65 -1.07
CA ILE A 80 24.19 0.29 0.07
C ILE A 80 23.47 -0.29 1.28
N SER A 81 22.56 -1.25 1.10
CA SER A 81 21.70 -1.73 2.18
C SER A 81 22.29 -2.93 2.92
N ASP A 82 22.08 -2.96 4.24
CA ASP A 82 22.39 -4.10 5.10
C ASP A 82 21.17 -5.03 5.26
N ASP A 83 21.40 -6.33 5.36
CA ASP A 83 20.31 -7.30 5.56
C ASP A 83 19.68 -7.22 6.96
N ALA A 84 20.46 -6.84 7.97
CA ALA A 84 20.03 -6.70 9.37
C ALA A 84 20.95 -5.73 10.15
N PRO A 85 20.53 -5.27 11.35
CA PRO A 85 21.35 -4.36 12.17
C PRO A 85 22.73 -4.92 12.56
N LYS A 86 22.90 -6.24 12.48
CA LYS A 86 24.15 -6.96 12.81
C LYS A 86 25.00 -7.25 11.56
N GLY A 87 24.67 -6.67 10.42
CA GLY A 87 25.34 -6.92 9.14
C GLY A 87 24.63 -7.98 8.29
N ASN A 88 25.33 -8.42 7.23
CA ASN A 88 24.74 -9.21 6.16
C ASN A 88 24.51 -10.68 6.54
N TYR A 89 23.45 -11.27 6.00
CA TYR A 89 23.03 -12.65 6.30
C TYR A 89 24.10 -13.67 5.92
N ASN A 90 24.85 -13.42 4.84
CA ASN A 90 25.94 -14.29 4.41
C ASN A 90 27.08 -14.37 5.45
N GLU A 91 27.39 -13.27 6.13
CA GLU A 91 28.42 -13.23 7.17
C GLU A 91 27.93 -13.84 8.47
N MET A 92 26.69 -13.56 8.87
CA MET A 92 26.12 -14.13 10.08
C MET A 92 25.93 -15.65 9.99
N LYS A 93 25.60 -16.19 8.81
CA LYS A 93 25.56 -17.64 8.58
C LYS A 93 26.94 -18.28 8.69
N LYS A 94 27.98 -17.65 8.13
CA LYS A 94 29.37 -18.12 8.25
C LYS A 94 29.87 -18.11 9.70
N ASN A 95 29.47 -17.10 10.47
CA ASN A 95 29.87 -16.94 11.87
C ASN A 95 28.99 -17.69 12.87
N GLY A 96 27.99 -18.45 12.40
CA GLY A 96 27.10 -19.25 13.26
C GLY A 96 26.14 -18.43 14.14
N THR A 97 26.01 -17.13 13.90
CA THR A 97 25.19 -16.21 14.73
C THR A 97 23.73 -16.11 14.28
N MET A 98 23.35 -16.83 13.21
CA MET A 98 21.99 -16.91 12.69
C MET A 98 21.46 -18.34 12.78
N ALA A 99 20.36 -18.53 13.52
CA ALA A 99 19.69 -19.83 13.57
C ALA A 99 19.11 -20.19 12.19
N GLU A 100 19.36 -21.43 11.74
CA GLU A 100 18.71 -21.94 10.53
C GLU A 100 17.23 -22.22 10.81
N VAL A 101 16.38 -21.42 10.18
CA VAL A 101 14.93 -21.61 10.24
C VAL A 101 14.50 -22.25 8.93
N SER A 102 13.91 -23.45 9.01
CA SER A 102 13.36 -24.11 7.83
C SER A 102 12.13 -23.34 7.33
N ALA A 103 12.20 -22.85 6.09
CA ALA A 103 11.09 -22.16 5.43
C ALA A 103 9.83 -23.04 5.40
N ALA A 104 9.98 -24.34 5.18
CA ALA A 104 8.87 -25.29 5.18
C ALA A 104 8.22 -25.44 6.57
N ALA A 105 9.03 -25.43 7.63
CA ALA A 105 8.52 -25.48 9.01
C ALA A 105 7.78 -24.19 9.38
N SER A 106 8.33 -23.02 9.06
CA SER A 106 7.66 -21.73 9.29
C SER A 106 6.36 -21.60 8.48
N PHE A 107 6.39 -22.01 7.21
CA PHE A 107 5.20 -22.02 6.37
C PHE A 107 4.12 -22.93 6.95
N ARG A 108 4.46 -24.17 7.31
CA ARG A 108 3.52 -25.10 7.93
C ARG A 108 2.95 -24.57 9.23
N ALA A 109 3.78 -23.96 10.09
CA ALA A 109 3.33 -23.36 11.34
C ALA A 109 2.32 -22.23 11.11
N GLY A 110 2.57 -21.35 10.13
CA GLY A 110 1.63 -20.28 9.75
C GLY A 110 0.34 -20.84 9.14
N ALA A 111 0.44 -21.78 8.21
CA ALA A 111 -0.71 -22.34 7.50
C ALA A 111 -1.64 -23.18 8.40
N MET A 112 -1.10 -23.84 9.43
CA MET A 112 -1.91 -24.59 10.40
C MET A 112 -2.57 -23.69 11.46
N ASN A 113 -2.21 -22.40 11.54
CA ASN A 113 -2.79 -21.49 12.51
C ASN A 113 -4.07 -20.84 11.96
N PHE A 114 -5.20 -21.13 12.60
CA PHE A 114 -6.49 -20.58 12.19
C PHE A 114 -6.53 -19.04 12.24
N ASN A 115 -5.85 -18.42 13.21
CA ASN A 115 -5.80 -16.96 13.33
C ASN A 115 -5.10 -16.31 12.13
N THR A 116 -4.11 -17.00 11.54
CA THR A 116 -3.42 -16.54 10.33
C THR A 116 -4.37 -16.45 9.15
N TRP A 117 -5.29 -17.40 8.99
CA TRP A 117 -6.29 -17.37 7.92
C TRP A 117 -7.33 -16.26 8.11
N LEU A 118 -7.78 -16.02 9.36
CA LEU A 118 -8.67 -14.90 9.66
C LEU A 118 -8.03 -13.55 9.27
N LEU A 119 -6.80 -13.32 9.71
CA LEU A 119 -6.05 -12.10 9.38
C LEU A 119 -5.74 -12.01 7.88
N PHE A 120 -5.47 -13.14 7.23
CA PHE A 120 -5.22 -13.19 5.79
C PHE A 120 -6.45 -12.77 4.99
N VAL A 121 -7.62 -13.36 5.27
CA VAL A 121 -8.88 -13.00 4.59
C VAL A 121 -9.24 -11.54 4.86
N GLN A 122 -9.10 -11.11 6.11
CA GLN A 122 -9.33 -9.73 6.51
C GLN A 122 -8.46 -8.75 5.73
N TYR A 123 -7.15 -8.99 5.68
CA TYR A 123 -6.22 -8.14 4.93
C TYR A 123 -6.51 -8.19 3.43
N ALA A 124 -6.82 -9.37 2.88
CA ALA A 124 -7.18 -9.53 1.48
C ALA A 124 -8.44 -8.74 1.10
N CYS A 125 -9.43 -8.63 2.01
CA CYS A 125 -10.61 -7.81 1.80
C CYS A 125 -10.27 -6.31 1.76
N CYS A 126 -9.59 -5.77 2.79
CA CYS A 126 -9.22 -4.35 2.83
C CYS A 126 -8.31 -3.97 1.65
N PHE A 127 -7.20 -4.70 1.51
CA PHE A 127 -6.22 -4.45 0.45
C PHE A 127 -6.76 -4.72 -0.95
N GLY A 128 -7.70 -5.66 -1.08
CA GLY A 128 -8.41 -5.91 -2.33
C GLY A 128 -9.25 -4.72 -2.77
N VAL A 129 -9.91 -4.03 -1.84
CA VAL A 129 -10.67 -2.80 -2.13
C VAL A 129 -9.73 -1.67 -2.55
N GLU A 130 -8.62 -1.46 -1.83
CA GLU A 130 -7.60 -0.48 -2.22
C GLU A 130 -7.09 -0.75 -3.64
N LEU A 131 -6.72 -2.00 -3.95
CA LEU A 131 -6.17 -2.35 -5.26
C LEU A 131 -7.21 -2.16 -6.37
N THR A 132 -8.45 -2.54 -6.12
CA THR A 132 -9.56 -2.37 -7.07
C THR A 132 -9.80 -0.90 -7.35
N MET A 133 -9.81 -0.06 -6.32
CA MET A 133 -10.01 1.39 -6.46
C MET A 133 -8.84 2.07 -7.14
N ASN A 134 -7.60 1.70 -6.82
CA ASN A 134 -6.43 2.22 -7.54
C ASN A 134 -6.48 1.88 -9.05
N ASN A 135 -7.01 0.71 -9.43
CA ASN A 135 -7.12 0.35 -10.83
C ASN A 135 -8.33 1.01 -11.53
N ALA A 136 -9.47 1.11 -10.83
CA ALA A 136 -10.73 1.55 -11.42
C ALA A 136 -10.98 3.07 -11.31
N ALA A 137 -10.37 3.78 -10.36
CA ALA A 137 -10.70 5.19 -10.07
C ALA A 137 -10.47 6.11 -11.28
N ALA A 138 -9.31 6.00 -11.95
CA ALA A 138 -9.03 6.84 -13.11
C ALA A 138 -10.02 6.58 -14.26
N LEU A 139 -10.39 5.31 -14.49
CA LEU A 139 -11.38 4.95 -15.50
C LEU A 139 -12.77 5.48 -15.14
N TYR A 140 -13.19 5.35 -13.88
CA TYR A 140 -14.46 5.85 -13.37
C TYR A 140 -14.62 7.36 -13.60
N PHE A 141 -13.61 8.18 -13.26
CA PHE A 141 -13.69 9.63 -13.47
C PHE A 141 -13.68 10.01 -14.96
N ARG A 142 -12.98 9.24 -15.79
CA ARG A 142 -12.97 9.43 -17.25
C ARG A 142 -14.32 9.10 -17.88
N GLU A 143 -14.93 7.98 -17.51
CA GLU A 143 -16.18 7.51 -18.14
C GLU A 143 -17.43 8.19 -17.58
N LYS A 144 -17.53 8.34 -16.25
CA LYS A 144 -18.73 8.89 -15.62
C LYS A 144 -18.82 10.41 -15.70
N PHE A 145 -17.69 11.10 -15.56
CA PHE A 145 -17.63 12.56 -15.56
C PHE A 145 -17.03 13.15 -16.85
N LEU A 146 -16.76 12.30 -17.85
CA LEU A 146 -16.20 12.69 -19.16
C LEU A 146 -14.93 13.53 -19.06
N LEU A 147 -14.13 13.27 -18.01
CA LEU A 147 -12.87 13.95 -17.77
C LEU A 147 -11.79 13.46 -18.72
N THR A 148 -10.78 14.31 -18.94
CA THR A 148 -9.60 13.91 -19.70
C THR A 148 -8.78 12.87 -18.92
N THR A 149 -7.98 12.06 -19.60
CA THR A 149 -7.16 11.04 -18.94
C THR A 149 -6.21 11.64 -17.90
N GLU A 150 -5.70 12.85 -18.15
CA GLU A 150 -4.79 13.57 -17.28
C GLU A 150 -5.49 14.03 -16.00
N THR A 151 -6.67 14.65 -16.14
CA THR A 151 -7.44 15.14 -14.98
C THR A 151 -8.01 13.99 -14.15
N ALA A 152 -8.46 12.92 -14.79
CA ALA A 152 -8.92 11.72 -14.11
C ALA A 152 -7.78 11.00 -13.36
N ALA A 153 -6.58 10.92 -13.94
CA ALA A 153 -5.41 10.35 -13.27
C ALA A 153 -4.95 11.22 -12.09
N ALA A 154 -4.98 12.54 -12.23
CA ALA A 154 -4.66 13.46 -11.13
C ALA A 154 -5.63 13.30 -9.95
N ILE A 155 -6.94 13.21 -10.22
CA ILE A 155 -7.95 12.96 -9.18
C ILE A 155 -7.74 11.58 -8.56
N ALA A 156 -7.61 10.53 -9.37
CA ALA A 156 -7.39 9.16 -8.87
C ALA A 156 -6.13 9.06 -7.99
N SER A 157 -5.09 9.83 -8.30
CA SER A 157 -3.87 9.85 -7.48
C SER A 157 -4.14 10.25 -6.02
N LEU A 158 -5.13 11.13 -5.76
CA LEU A 158 -5.50 11.55 -4.40
C LEU A 158 -5.85 10.36 -3.51
N PHE A 159 -6.47 9.32 -4.09
CA PHE A 159 -6.71 8.07 -3.39
C PHE A 159 -5.39 7.45 -2.93
N GLY A 160 -4.43 7.25 -3.84
CA GLY A 160 -3.12 6.69 -3.49
C GLY A 160 -2.31 7.56 -2.52
N TRP A 161 -2.43 8.89 -2.60
CA TRP A 161 -1.71 9.84 -1.73
C TRP A 161 -2.09 9.76 -0.26
N MET A 162 -3.34 9.40 0.03
CA MET A 162 -3.80 9.26 1.41
C MET A 162 -2.99 8.21 2.19
N ASN A 163 -2.35 7.25 1.49
CA ASN A 163 -1.64 6.14 2.13
C ASN A 163 -0.53 6.59 3.05
N LEU A 164 0.05 7.76 2.77
CA LEU A 164 1.11 8.35 3.58
C LEU A 164 0.63 8.69 5.00
N PHE A 165 -0.64 9.08 5.14
CA PHE A 165 -1.21 9.55 6.41
C PHE A 165 -2.18 8.54 7.01
N ALA A 166 -3.21 8.17 6.26
CA ALA A 166 -4.32 7.38 6.77
C ALA A 166 -3.88 5.99 7.25
N ARG A 167 -2.94 5.37 6.54
CA ARG A 167 -2.38 4.07 6.92
C ARG A 167 -1.57 4.14 8.23
N GLY A 168 -0.74 5.18 8.37
CA GLY A 168 -0.01 5.44 9.61
C GLY A 168 -0.95 5.72 10.78
N VAL A 169 -2.00 6.52 10.56
CA VAL A 169 -3.03 6.82 11.58
C VAL A 169 -3.79 5.56 11.99
N GLY A 170 -4.20 4.71 11.05
CA GLY A 170 -4.87 3.44 11.35
C GLY A 170 -4.04 2.51 12.23
N GLY A 171 -2.75 2.36 11.91
CA GLY A 171 -1.80 1.60 12.73
C GLY A 171 -1.63 2.19 14.12
N PHE A 172 -1.45 3.51 14.22
CA PHE A 172 -1.32 4.20 15.51
C PHE A 172 -2.57 4.07 16.39
N VAL A 173 -3.77 4.22 15.81
CA VAL A 173 -5.03 4.05 16.55
C VAL A 173 -5.19 2.61 17.02
N SER A 174 -4.84 1.64 16.19
CA SER A 174 -4.85 0.21 16.52
C SER A 174 -3.92 -0.11 17.69
N ASP A 175 -2.67 0.37 17.65
CA ASP A 175 -1.67 0.15 18.70
C ASP A 175 -2.07 0.83 20.02
N LYS A 176 -2.60 2.06 19.96
CA LYS A 176 -3.09 2.78 21.14
C LYS A 176 -4.31 2.09 21.76
N ALA A 177 -5.20 1.55 20.94
CA ALA A 177 -6.34 0.78 21.41
C ALA A 177 -5.91 -0.55 22.04
N ASN A 178 -4.91 -1.22 21.45
CA ASN A 178 -4.32 -2.41 22.01
C ASN A 178 -3.66 -2.15 23.37
N ALA A 179 -2.97 -1.02 23.54
CA ALA A 179 -2.38 -0.64 24.82
C ALA A 179 -3.42 -0.42 25.93
N ARG A 180 -4.65 -0.01 25.59
CA ARG A 180 -5.73 0.25 26.57
C ARG A 180 -6.65 -0.94 26.84
N MET A 181 -6.98 -1.70 25.80
CA MET A 181 -8.02 -2.75 25.85
C MET A 181 -7.51 -4.14 25.40
N GLY A 182 -6.20 -4.29 25.20
CA GLY A 182 -5.60 -5.49 24.63
C GLY A 182 -6.10 -5.78 23.20
N MET A 183 -5.99 -7.04 22.78
CA MET A 183 -6.38 -7.48 21.43
C MET A 183 -7.85 -7.16 21.07
N ARG A 184 -8.74 -7.08 22.07
CA ARG A 184 -10.14 -6.70 21.84
C ARG A 184 -10.26 -5.28 21.30
N GLY A 185 -9.41 -4.36 21.75
CA GLY A 185 -9.37 -2.98 21.26
C GLY A 185 -9.02 -2.90 19.79
N ARG A 186 -7.99 -3.64 19.36
CA ARG A 186 -7.57 -3.73 17.95
C ARG A 186 -8.70 -4.26 17.06
N ILE A 187 -9.36 -5.35 17.47
CA ILE A 187 -10.45 -5.96 16.71
C ILE A 187 -11.64 -4.99 16.56
N TRP A 188 -12.00 -4.27 17.62
CA TRP A 188 -13.09 -3.29 17.56
C TRP A 188 -12.80 -2.15 16.58
N TRP A 189 -11.60 -1.55 16.64
CA TRP A 189 -11.22 -0.49 15.70
C TRP A 189 -11.12 -0.98 14.27
N GLN A 190 -10.56 -2.16 14.05
CA GLN A 190 -10.54 -2.82 12.74
C GLN A 190 -11.95 -2.98 12.17
N THR A 191 -12.89 -3.44 13.00
CA THR A 191 -14.28 -3.66 12.60
C THR A 191 -14.97 -2.33 12.27
N ILE A 192 -14.73 -1.28 13.05
CA ILE A 192 -15.27 0.06 12.79
C ILE A 192 -14.76 0.57 11.44
N TYR A 193 -13.45 0.47 11.18
CA TYR A 193 -12.88 0.93 9.90
C TYR A 193 -13.49 0.20 8.70
N LEU A 194 -13.64 -1.13 8.77
CA LEU A 194 -14.30 -1.93 7.73
C LEU A 194 -15.75 -1.55 7.47
N VAL A 195 -16.53 -1.34 8.54
CA VAL A 195 -17.94 -0.97 8.40
C VAL A 195 -18.05 0.43 7.80
N CYS A 196 -17.23 1.38 8.26
CA CYS A 196 -17.16 2.72 7.69
C CYS A 196 -16.74 2.69 6.21
N GLU A 197 -15.73 1.89 5.86
CA GLU A 197 -15.30 1.68 4.48
C GLU A 197 -16.45 1.20 3.59
N GLY A 198 -17.16 0.15 4.00
CA GLY A 198 -18.29 -0.40 3.25
C GLY A 198 -19.44 0.60 3.05
N ILE A 199 -19.80 1.35 4.10
CA ILE A 199 -20.83 2.40 4.00
C ILE A 199 -20.37 3.52 3.06
N MET A 200 -19.12 3.97 3.17
CA MET A 200 -18.60 5.07 2.36
C MET A 200 -18.51 4.69 0.88
N VAL A 201 -18.19 3.44 0.53
CA VAL A 201 -18.16 3.01 -0.87
C VAL A 201 -19.56 3.05 -1.50
N LEU A 202 -20.61 2.69 -0.75
CA LEU A 202 -21.99 2.77 -1.22
C LEU A 202 -22.42 4.23 -1.43
N ILE A 203 -22.03 5.13 -0.52
CA ILE A 203 -22.32 6.56 -0.66
C ILE A 203 -21.56 7.15 -1.86
N PHE A 204 -20.29 6.78 -2.04
CA PHE A 204 -19.48 7.21 -3.18
C PHE A 204 -20.10 6.78 -4.51
N ALA A 205 -20.59 5.54 -4.62
CA ALA A 205 -21.22 5.01 -5.83
C ALA A 205 -22.45 5.84 -6.27
N HIS A 206 -23.23 6.37 -5.32
CA HIS A 206 -24.42 7.17 -5.57
C HIS A 206 -24.15 8.67 -5.78
N SER A 207 -22.89 9.11 -5.72
CA SER A 207 -22.55 10.51 -5.97
C SER A 207 -22.71 10.88 -7.45
N ASN A 208 -23.44 11.99 -7.70
CA ASN A 208 -23.73 12.50 -9.05
C ASN A 208 -23.00 13.81 -9.38
N SER A 209 -22.33 14.43 -8.40
CA SER A 209 -21.56 15.66 -8.58
C SER A 209 -20.07 15.37 -8.51
N LEU A 210 -19.29 15.97 -9.43
CA LEU A 210 -17.84 15.78 -9.50
C LEU A 210 -17.15 16.17 -8.19
N GLY A 211 -17.48 17.35 -7.63
CA GLY A 211 -16.89 17.82 -6.38
C GLY A 211 -17.23 16.91 -5.20
N ALA A 212 -18.48 16.44 -5.13
CA ALA A 212 -18.91 15.51 -4.10
C ALA A 212 -18.20 14.16 -4.23
N ALA A 213 -18.03 13.64 -5.46
CA ALA A 213 -17.32 12.39 -5.71
C ALA A 213 -15.86 12.45 -5.28
N ILE A 214 -15.16 13.57 -5.54
CA ILE A 214 -13.76 13.76 -5.11
C ILE A 214 -13.65 13.76 -3.58
N VAL A 215 -14.48 14.55 -2.90
CA VAL A 215 -14.47 14.63 -1.43
C VAL A 215 -14.81 13.29 -0.79
N LEU A 216 -15.85 12.61 -1.29
CA LEU A 216 -16.26 11.30 -0.81
C LEU A 216 -15.17 10.26 -1.06
N MET A 217 -14.48 10.30 -2.20
CA MET A 217 -13.36 9.41 -2.49
C MET A 217 -12.21 9.62 -1.50
N VAL A 218 -11.85 10.85 -1.14
CA VAL A 218 -10.78 11.12 -0.17
C VAL A 218 -11.14 10.62 1.23
N ILE A 219 -12.39 10.84 1.66
CA ILE A 219 -12.89 10.33 2.94
C ILE A 219 -12.90 8.79 2.94
N PHE A 220 -13.47 8.19 1.91
CA PHE A 220 -13.48 6.75 1.71
C PHE A 220 -12.05 6.15 1.71
N SER A 221 -11.13 6.76 0.96
CA SER A 221 -9.72 6.40 0.89
C SER A 221 -9.06 6.41 2.27
N SER A 222 -9.40 7.40 3.11
CA SER A 222 -8.88 7.47 4.47
C SER A 222 -9.31 6.27 5.32
N PHE A 223 -10.54 5.79 5.15
CA PHE A 223 -11.05 4.61 5.87
C PHE A 223 -10.41 3.31 5.37
N VAL A 224 -10.34 3.12 4.05
CA VAL A 224 -9.69 1.95 3.43
C VAL A 224 -8.27 1.79 3.98
N GLN A 225 -7.48 2.85 3.91
CA GLN A 225 -6.07 2.78 4.26
C GLN A 225 -5.84 2.71 5.75
N ALA A 226 -6.71 3.35 6.55
CA ALA A 226 -6.70 3.17 7.99
C ALA A 226 -7.00 1.71 8.37
N ALA A 227 -7.96 1.05 7.70
CA ALA A 227 -8.27 -0.37 7.93
C ALA A 227 -7.07 -1.27 7.63
N GLU A 228 -6.34 -1.00 6.55
CA GLU A 228 -5.15 -1.75 6.19
C GLU A 228 -3.97 -1.50 7.13
N GLY A 229 -3.86 -0.27 7.64
CA GLY A 229 -2.85 0.11 8.62
C GLY A 229 -3.12 -0.48 10.00
N SER A 230 -4.39 -0.67 10.37
CA SER A 230 -4.78 -1.23 11.67
C SER A 230 -4.68 -2.76 11.75
N THR A 231 -4.54 -3.43 10.59
CA THR A 231 -4.50 -4.89 10.46
C THR A 231 -3.23 -5.48 11.04
#